data_AF-A0A179VGS8-F1
#
_entry.id   AF-A0A179VGS8-F1
#
_cell.length_a   1.000
_cell.length_b   1.000
_cell.length_c   1.000
_cell.angle_alpha   90.00
_cell.angle_beta   90.00
_cell.angle_gamma   90.00
#
_symmetry.space_group_name_H-M   'P 1'
#
loop_
_entity.id
_entity.type
_entity.pdbx_description
1 polymer ?
#
loop_
_entity_poly.entity_id
_entity_poly.type
_entity_poly.pdbx_seq_one_letter_code
_entity_poly.pdbx_strand_id
1 'polypeptide(L)'
;MVTIPEVRRWQLADLSSTAEGLRNGAGNLDENALTIINKLGGIGTDWQGETRDARAVEAKDKTDSMQEKARRWRGAANVLDKAAEQMGLLRDAILSRVDDPTNKQMYVIADDGNVELSDSYAKTLVTKLDREDAERARAELETALRSLLATADLAGQQYDWKVTNALMGVADDSRPFSPTVPPPTALPTRPKESANKDGSGPDQYNVDKPSLLEKAALQGTRAWAEGAVTAAATAGQMNSAGLLQHFLDGSGKPVKLSVDNMLNDMPWFKQSSDALTKDTMSAAIRAMPPGYEGPVAFQSDYTSLKADGTPARPDKFKNPDWWAAVGTFSYQTSGVATPNGNGTYSVNSQTSIYDYYNFETTDEHPWPQASDLNKMHRAGWAQNFDTTGTSGFHTSVWP
;
A
#
# COMPACT_ATOMS: atom_id res chain seq x y z
N MET A 1 -5.58 1.34 6.80
CA MET A 1 -4.69 2.47 7.13
C MET A 1 -5.35 3.28 8.22
N VAL A 2 -4.60 3.55 9.30
CA VAL A 2 -5.07 4.38 10.41
C VAL A 2 -5.08 5.86 9.99
N THR A 3 -5.96 6.65 10.58
CA THR A 3 -6.10 8.10 10.31
C THR A 3 -5.58 8.95 11.48
N ILE A 4 -5.27 10.22 11.20
CA ILE A 4 -4.83 11.18 12.23
C ILE A 4 -5.83 11.29 13.40
N PRO A 5 -7.16 11.40 13.20
CA PRO A 5 -8.11 11.44 14.31
C PRO A 5 -8.12 10.15 15.14
N GLU A 6 -7.92 8.98 14.52
CA GLU A 6 -7.82 7.71 15.24
C GLU A 6 -6.56 7.67 16.13
N VAL A 7 -5.41 8.10 15.60
CA VAL A 7 -4.14 8.20 16.36
C VAL A 7 -4.27 9.13 17.57
N ARG A 8 -4.98 10.26 17.42
CA ARG A 8 -5.26 11.17 18.56
C ARG A 8 -6.04 10.48 19.67
N ARG A 9 -6.99 9.61 19.31
CA ARG A 9 -7.88 8.88 20.22
C ARG A 9 -7.22 7.66 20.88
N TRP A 10 -6.03 7.24 20.46
CA TRP A 10 -5.34 6.11 21.07
C TRP A 10 -5.16 6.30 22.58
N GLN A 11 -5.70 5.37 23.36
CA GLN A 11 -5.57 5.29 24.80
C GLN A 11 -4.49 4.27 25.16
N LEU A 12 -3.22 4.62 24.91
CA LEU A 12 -2.10 3.69 25.13
C LEU A 12 -1.94 3.28 26.60
N ALA A 13 -2.46 4.08 27.53
CA ALA A 13 -2.53 3.73 28.95
C ALA A 13 -3.40 2.47 29.22
N ASP A 14 -4.40 2.19 28.37
CA ASP A 14 -5.25 1.00 28.50
C ASP A 14 -4.46 -0.28 28.19
N LEU A 15 -3.47 -0.21 27.29
CA LEU A 15 -2.57 -1.33 27.01
C LEU A 15 -1.70 -1.65 28.24
N SER A 16 -1.13 -0.62 28.87
CA SER A 16 -0.36 -0.78 30.11
C SER A 16 -1.21 -1.26 31.29
N SER A 17 -2.45 -0.75 31.42
CA SER A 17 -3.39 -1.24 32.45
C SER A 17 -3.77 -2.70 32.22
N THR A 18 -3.99 -3.10 30.96
CA THR A 18 -4.25 -4.50 30.60
C THR A 18 -3.03 -5.38 30.90
N ALA A 19 -1.81 -4.90 30.62
CA ALA A 19 -0.58 -5.61 30.97
C ALA A 19 -0.44 -5.82 32.49
N GLU A 20 -0.75 -4.81 33.30
CA GLU A 20 -0.78 -4.92 34.76
C GLU A 20 -1.81 -5.96 35.24
N GLY A 21 -3.02 -5.92 34.68
CA GLY A 21 -4.07 -6.91 34.96
C GLY A 21 -3.62 -8.35 34.67
N LEU A 22 -2.95 -8.57 33.54
CA LEU A 22 -2.40 -9.89 33.18
C LEU A 22 -1.29 -10.35 34.15
N ARG A 23 -0.42 -9.45 34.60
CA ARG A 23 0.62 -9.76 35.59
C ARG A 23 0.03 -10.14 36.94
N ASN A 24 -0.94 -9.37 37.42
CA ASN A 24 -1.65 -9.66 38.68
C ASN A 24 -2.37 -11.00 38.59
N GLY A 25 -3.04 -11.27 37.47
CA GLY A 25 -3.65 -12.57 37.21
C GLY A 25 -2.66 -13.73 37.19
N ALA A 26 -1.47 -13.53 36.61
CA ALA A 26 -0.41 -14.53 36.59
C ALA A 26 0.17 -14.79 38.00
N GLY A 27 0.32 -13.75 38.81
CA GLY A 27 0.71 -13.87 40.22
C GLY A 27 -0.27 -14.75 41.00
N ASN A 28 -1.57 -14.48 40.86
CA ASN A 28 -2.63 -15.27 41.51
C ASN A 28 -2.62 -16.74 41.08
N LEU A 29 -2.31 -17.04 39.81
CA LEU A 29 -2.20 -18.43 39.33
C LEU A 29 -1.03 -19.17 39.99
N ASP A 30 0.12 -18.52 40.11
CA ASP A 30 1.30 -19.11 40.77
C ASP A 30 1.08 -19.31 42.27
N GLU A 31 0.44 -18.35 42.95
CA GLU A 31 0.09 -18.48 44.38
C GLU A 31 -0.88 -19.65 44.63
N ASN A 32 -1.86 -19.84 43.74
CA ASN A 32 -2.78 -20.97 43.80
C ASN A 32 -2.05 -22.30 43.55
N ALA A 33 -1.13 -22.35 42.58
CA ALA A 33 -0.32 -23.52 42.32
C ALA A 33 0.55 -23.89 43.53
N LEU A 34 1.22 -22.90 44.14
CA LEU A 34 2.00 -23.08 45.38
C LEU A 34 1.13 -23.56 46.54
N THR A 35 -0.09 -23.04 46.66
CA THR A 35 -1.04 -23.48 47.69
C THR A 35 -1.43 -24.95 47.52
N ILE A 36 -1.65 -25.41 46.28
CA ILE A 36 -1.93 -26.83 45.98
C ILE A 36 -0.73 -27.70 46.34
N ILE A 37 0.48 -27.31 45.92
CA ILE A 37 1.73 -28.03 46.24
C ILE A 37 1.95 -28.14 47.75
N ASN A 38 1.81 -27.03 48.48
CA ASN A 38 1.99 -27.00 49.93
C ASN A 38 0.93 -27.82 50.66
N LYS A 39 -0.33 -27.79 50.21
CA LYS A 39 -1.40 -28.63 50.77
C LYS A 39 -1.11 -30.12 50.58
N LEU A 40 -0.61 -30.53 49.41
CA LEU A 40 -0.21 -31.92 49.17
C LEU A 40 0.96 -32.35 50.07
N GLY A 41 1.95 -31.48 50.26
CA GLY A 41 3.08 -31.74 51.16
C GLY A 41 2.68 -31.81 52.64
N GLY A 42 1.59 -31.14 53.02
CA GLY A 42 1.02 -31.17 54.37
C GLY A 42 0.09 -32.36 54.66
N ILE A 43 -0.30 -33.16 53.66
CA ILE A 43 -1.04 -34.41 53.92
C ILE A 43 -0.03 -35.42 54.48
N GLY A 44 -0.19 -35.75 55.76
CA GLY A 44 0.79 -36.50 56.56
C GLY A 44 1.31 -37.80 55.94
N THR A 45 2.44 -38.27 56.46
CA THR A 45 3.17 -39.49 56.07
C THR A 45 2.36 -40.79 56.10
N ASP A 46 1.17 -40.72 56.70
CA ASP A 46 0.28 -41.85 56.99
C ASP A 46 -0.64 -42.18 55.80
N TRP A 47 -0.76 -41.26 54.82
CA TRP A 47 -1.42 -41.54 53.56
C TRP A 47 -0.41 -42.16 52.58
N GLN A 48 -0.58 -43.45 52.28
CA GLN A 48 0.27 -44.21 51.35
C GLN A 48 -0.60 -45.05 50.39
N GLY A 49 -0.09 -45.36 49.20
CA GLY A 49 -0.75 -46.23 48.21
C GLY A 49 -1.20 -45.52 46.92
N GLU A 50 -1.67 -46.30 45.95
CA GLU A 50 -1.94 -45.87 44.56
C GLU A 50 -2.87 -44.66 44.44
N THR A 51 -3.85 -44.50 45.33
CA THR A 51 -4.78 -43.36 45.33
C THR A 51 -4.08 -42.04 45.69
N ARG A 52 -3.09 -42.07 46.59
CA ARG A 52 -2.26 -40.90 46.91
C ARG A 52 -1.43 -40.50 45.70
N ASP A 53 -0.79 -41.47 45.06
CA ASP A 53 0.08 -41.24 43.91
C ASP A 53 -0.71 -40.68 42.72
N ALA A 54 -1.90 -41.23 42.43
CA ALA A 54 -2.79 -40.71 41.40
C ALA A 54 -3.22 -39.25 41.66
N ARG A 55 -3.54 -38.90 42.92
CA ARG A 55 -3.88 -37.53 43.31
C ARG A 55 -2.68 -36.57 43.25
N ALA A 56 -1.49 -37.06 43.58
CA ALA A 56 -0.26 -36.27 43.46
C ALA A 56 0.05 -35.95 41.99
N VAL A 57 -0.12 -36.93 41.08
CA VAL A 57 0.02 -36.73 39.63
C VAL A 57 -1.02 -35.74 39.10
N GLU A 58 -2.31 -35.94 39.39
CA GLU A 58 -3.39 -35.05 38.94
C GLU A 58 -3.15 -33.60 39.41
N ALA A 59 -2.72 -33.44 40.67
CA ALA A 59 -2.48 -32.12 41.21
C ALA A 59 -1.21 -31.48 40.62
N LYS A 60 -0.17 -32.27 40.32
CA LYS A 60 1.01 -31.81 39.58
C LYS A 60 0.66 -31.34 38.18
N ASP A 61 -0.12 -32.12 37.43
CA ASP A 61 -0.57 -31.74 36.08
C ASP A 61 -1.35 -30.42 36.11
N LYS A 62 -2.20 -30.25 37.14
CA LYS A 62 -2.96 -29.02 37.34
C LYS A 62 -2.06 -27.83 37.70
N THR A 63 -1.05 -28.01 38.56
CA THR A 63 -0.10 -26.94 38.91
C THR A 63 0.76 -26.55 37.73
N ASP A 64 1.21 -27.52 36.94
CA ASP A 64 2.02 -27.30 35.74
C ASP A 64 1.19 -26.52 34.70
N SER A 65 -0.09 -26.87 34.52
CA SER A 65 -1.03 -26.12 33.68
C SER A 65 -1.24 -24.68 34.15
N MET A 66 -1.35 -24.45 35.47
CA MET A 66 -1.49 -23.10 36.04
C MET A 66 -0.24 -22.25 35.83
N GLN A 67 0.94 -22.81 36.09
CA GLN A 67 2.23 -22.14 35.88
C GLN A 67 2.46 -21.80 34.41
N GLU A 68 2.10 -22.71 33.50
CA GLU A 68 2.20 -22.48 32.06
C GLU A 68 1.27 -21.34 31.61
N LYS A 69 0.03 -21.30 32.14
CA LYS A 69 -0.89 -20.18 31.88
C LYS A 69 -0.36 -18.86 32.44
N ALA A 70 0.21 -18.86 33.65
CA ALA A 70 0.83 -17.69 34.26
C ALA A 70 2.01 -17.17 33.41
N ARG A 71 2.86 -18.08 32.89
CA ARG A 71 3.96 -17.75 31.97
C ARG A 71 3.45 -17.05 30.70
N ARG A 72 2.40 -17.59 30.08
CA ARG A 72 1.78 -16.99 28.88
C ARG A 72 1.21 -15.60 29.15
N TRP A 73 0.53 -15.41 30.29
CA TRP A 73 -0.02 -14.11 30.68
C TRP A 73 1.07 -13.07 30.92
N ARG A 74 2.19 -13.44 31.56
CA ARG A 74 3.36 -12.56 31.68
C ARG A 74 3.98 -12.22 30.32
N GLY A 75 4.08 -13.20 29.43
CA GLY A 75 4.54 -12.99 28.06
C GLY A 75 3.69 -11.96 27.33
N ALA A 76 2.36 -12.11 27.36
CA ALA A 76 1.42 -11.18 26.76
C ALA A 76 1.50 -9.78 27.38
N ALA A 77 1.64 -9.67 28.71
CA ALA A 77 1.84 -8.39 29.39
C ALA A 77 3.10 -7.66 28.91
N ASN A 78 4.21 -8.37 28.73
CA ASN A 78 5.45 -7.77 28.23
C ASN A 78 5.32 -7.29 26.77
N VAL A 79 4.56 -8.01 25.94
CA VAL A 79 4.25 -7.58 24.57
C VAL A 79 3.40 -6.30 24.58
N LEU A 80 2.38 -6.22 25.44
CA LEU A 80 1.51 -5.05 25.55
C LEU A 80 2.26 -3.80 26.01
N ASP A 81 3.22 -3.93 26.94
CA ASP A 81 4.05 -2.79 27.34
C ASP A 81 4.93 -2.30 26.19
N LYS A 82 5.54 -3.22 25.44
CA LYS A 82 6.33 -2.84 24.25
C LYS A 82 5.44 -2.23 23.17
N ALA A 83 4.20 -2.71 23.03
CA ALA A 83 3.22 -2.11 22.12
C ALA A 83 2.90 -0.67 22.52
N ALA A 84 2.62 -0.42 23.81
CA ALA A 84 2.35 0.92 24.33
C ALA A 84 3.51 1.88 24.10
N GLU A 85 4.75 1.42 24.31
CA GLU A 85 5.97 2.18 24.05
C GLU A 85 6.10 2.53 22.55
N GLN A 86 6.06 1.53 21.68
CA GLN A 86 6.40 1.67 20.27
C GLN A 86 5.29 2.38 19.47
N MET A 87 4.03 2.10 19.79
CA MET A 87 2.90 2.87 19.25
C MET A 87 2.87 4.30 19.81
N GLY A 88 3.36 4.51 21.04
CA GLY A 88 3.56 5.84 21.62
C GLY A 88 4.54 6.69 20.81
N LEU A 89 5.71 6.12 20.48
CA LEU A 89 6.69 6.79 19.61
C LEU A 89 6.08 7.20 18.27
N LEU A 90 5.35 6.30 17.61
CA LEU A 90 4.68 6.59 16.33
C LEU A 90 3.62 7.68 16.47
N ARG A 91 2.77 7.60 17.50
CA ARG A 91 1.76 8.60 17.81
C ARG A 91 2.39 9.98 17.97
N ASP A 92 3.42 10.10 18.79
CA ASP A 92 4.08 11.37 19.05
C ASP A 92 4.77 11.91 17.79
N ALA A 93 5.36 11.05 16.97
CA ALA A 93 5.97 11.42 15.68
C ALA A 93 4.94 11.95 14.66
N ILE A 94 3.73 11.37 14.63
CA ILE A 94 2.63 11.83 13.79
C ILE A 94 2.12 13.18 14.30
N LEU A 95 1.76 13.25 15.59
CA LEU A 95 1.15 14.44 16.16
C LEU A 95 2.10 15.63 16.17
N SER A 96 3.40 15.43 16.43
CA SER A 96 4.39 16.51 16.35
C SER A 96 4.49 17.13 14.96
N ARG A 97 4.30 16.37 13.88
CA ARG A 97 4.29 16.88 12.50
C ARG A 97 2.96 17.56 12.15
N VAL A 98 1.85 16.95 12.53
CA VAL A 98 0.50 17.48 12.24
C VAL A 98 0.23 18.74 13.05
N ASP A 99 0.69 18.79 14.30
CA ASP A 99 0.48 19.91 15.21
C ASP A 99 1.55 20.99 15.17
N ASP A 100 2.61 20.79 14.38
CA ASP A 100 3.64 21.80 14.17
C ASP A 100 3.02 23.11 13.64
N PRO A 101 3.21 24.25 14.33
CA PRO A 101 2.62 25.52 13.91
C PRO A 101 3.05 25.97 12.52
N THR A 102 4.28 25.66 12.10
CA THR A 102 4.81 25.99 10.78
C THR A 102 4.09 25.20 9.71
N ASN A 103 3.95 23.88 9.93
CA ASN A 103 3.20 23.02 9.01
C ASN A 103 1.74 23.46 8.88
N LYS A 104 1.09 23.82 10.00
CA LYS A 104 -0.31 24.32 9.98
C LYS A 104 -0.48 25.63 9.21
N GLN A 105 0.55 26.46 9.16
CA GLN A 105 0.52 27.70 8.37
C GLN A 105 0.72 27.41 6.88
N MET A 106 1.62 26.49 6.55
CA MET A 106 2.03 26.20 5.18
C MET A 106 1.09 25.22 4.46
N TYR A 107 0.47 24.29 5.18
CA TYR A 107 -0.17 23.13 4.58
C TYR A 107 -1.58 22.86 5.11
N VAL A 108 -2.41 22.28 4.25
CA VAL A 108 -3.65 21.60 4.62
C VAL A 108 -3.33 20.10 4.68
N ILE A 109 -3.43 19.51 5.87
CA ILE A 109 -3.15 18.09 6.10
C ILE A 109 -4.47 17.36 6.28
N ALA A 110 -4.75 16.41 5.37
CA ALA A 110 -5.93 15.55 5.45
C ALA A 110 -5.74 14.40 6.45
N ASP A 111 -6.84 13.77 6.85
CA ASP A 111 -6.85 12.70 7.87
C ASP A 111 -6.04 11.46 7.49
N ASP A 112 -5.85 11.21 6.19
CA ASP A 112 -5.06 10.11 5.61
C ASP A 112 -3.58 10.47 5.40
N GLY A 113 -3.18 11.68 5.79
CA GLY A 113 -1.82 12.18 5.65
C GLY A 113 -1.51 12.86 4.32
N ASN A 114 -2.50 13.05 3.42
CA ASN A 114 -2.31 13.87 2.22
C ASN A 114 -2.00 15.32 2.63
N VAL A 115 -1.09 15.96 1.91
CA VAL A 115 -0.64 17.32 2.22
C VAL A 115 -0.80 18.20 1.00
N GLU A 116 -1.57 19.27 1.11
CA GLU A 116 -1.69 20.30 0.09
C GLU A 116 -1.07 21.62 0.60
N LEU A 117 -0.57 22.46 -0.30
CA LEU A 117 -0.18 23.82 0.07
C LEU A 117 -1.44 24.59 0.48
N SER A 118 -1.38 25.34 1.59
CA SER A 118 -2.48 26.23 1.95
C SER A 118 -2.61 27.35 0.91
N ASP A 119 -3.83 27.75 0.59
CA ASP A 119 -4.09 28.87 -0.33
C ASP A 119 -3.31 30.14 0.05
N SER A 120 -3.17 30.38 1.36
CA SER A 120 -2.45 31.52 1.88
C SER A 120 -0.95 31.43 1.60
N TYR A 121 -0.35 30.27 1.80
CA TYR A 121 1.06 30.03 1.57
C TYR A 121 1.39 29.99 0.08
N ALA A 122 0.58 29.28 -0.72
CA ALA A 122 0.75 29.20 -2.17
C ALA A 122 0.80 30.59 -2.84
N LYS A 123 0.01 31.56 -2.34
CA LYS A 123 0.02 32.95 -2.82
C LYS A 123 1.32 33.71 -2.51
N THR A 124 2.08 33.27 -1.50
CA THR A 124 3.38 33.88 -1.18
C THR A 124 4.50 33.40 -2.11
N LEU A 125 4.28 32.32 -2.87
CA LEU A 125 5.27 31.71 -3.75
C LEU A 125 5.30 32.41 -5.12
N VAL A 126 6.13 33.43 -5.24
CA VAL A 126 6.20 34.29 -6.43
C VAL A 126 7.07 33.69 -7.52
N THR A 127 8.22 33.11 -7.16
CA THR A 127 9.16 32.57 -8.15
C THR A 127 8.88 31.11 -8.48
N LYS A 128 9.36 30.65 -9.63
CA LYS A 128 9.29 29.23 -10.01
C LYS A 128 10.05 28.35 -9.02
N LEU A 129 11.22 28.81 -8.57
CA LEU A 129 12.06 28.08 -7.62
C LEU A 129 11.36 27.92 -6.27
N ASP A 130 10.74 28.99 -5.74
CA ASP A 130 10.00 28.91 -4.47
C ASP A 130 8.86 27.89 -4.53
N ARG A 131 8.17 27.82 -5.68
CA ARG A 131 7.12 26.82 -5.91
C ARG A 131 7.67 25.41 -5.98
N GLU A 132 8.75 25.20 -6.72
CA GLU A 132 9.40 23.88 -6.82
C GLU A 132 9.91 23.39 -5.45
N ASP A 133 10.48 24.28 -4.64
CA ASP A 133 10.98 23.94 -3.31
C ASP A 133 9.84 23.71 -2.31
N ALA A 134 8.77 24.50 -2.35
CA ALA A 134 7.58 24.29 -1.53
C ALA A 134 6.88 22.96 -1.86
N GLU A 135 6.76 22.63 -3.15
CA GLU A 135 6.19 21.34 -3.59
C GLU A 135 7.04 20.15 -3.15
N ARG A 136 8.37 20.30 -3.16
CA ARG A 136 9.28 19.28 -2.65
C ARG A 136 9.10 19.06 -1.15
N ALA A 137 9.08 20.15 -0.36
CA ALA A 137 8.87 20.08 1.08
C ALA A 137 7.49 19.50 1.44
N ARG A 138 6.45 19.87 0.70
CA ARG A 138 5.10 19.29 0.79
C ARG A 138 5.13 17.78 0.52
N ALA A 139 5.78 17.34 -0.55
CA ALA A 139 5.90 15.92 -0.91
C ALA A 139 6.67 15.10 0.13
N GLU A 140 7.74 15.67 0.69
CA GLU A 140 8.51 15.04 1.78
C GLU A 140 7.66 14.88 3.05
N LEU A 141 6.89 15.92 3.43
CA LEU A 141 5.99 15.86 4.58
C LEU A 141 4.86 14.83 4.37
N GLU A 142 4.25 14.81 3.18
CA GLU A 142 3.22 13.82 2.84
C GLU A 142 3.77 12.39 2.92
N THR A 143 4.92 12.15 2.29
CA THR A 143 5.56 10.83 2.30
C THR A 143 5.84 10.38 3.73
N ALA A 144 6.33 11.28 4.59
CA ALA A 144 6.60 11.00 5.99
C ALA A 144 5.31 10.67 6.77
N LEU A 145 4.26 11.48 6.63
CA LEU A 145 2.99 11.29 7.33
C LEU A 145 2.29 10.01 6.90
N ARG A 146 2.17 9.75 5.59
CA ARG A 146 1.60 8.50 5.05
C ARG A 146 2.37 7.28 5.56
N SER A 147 3.71 7.33 5.53
CA SER A 147 4.56 6.23 6.03
C SER A 147 4.37 5.99 7.52
N LEU A 148 4.27 7.05 8.33
CA LEU A 148 4.01 6.94 9.76
C LEU A 148 2.63 6.37 10.06
N LEU A 149 1.57 6.82 9.37
CA LEU A 149 0.20 6.31 9.53
C LEU A 149 0.08 4.84 9.10
N ALA A 150 0.69 4.48 7.97
CA ALA A 150 0.76 3.10 7.50
C ALA A 150 1.56 2.22 8.48
N THR A 151 2.65 2.75 9.03
CA THR A 151 3.48 2.02 10.01
C THR A 151 2.77 1.88 11.36
N ALA A 152 1.97 2.86 11.76
CA ALA A 152 1.10 2.81 12.93
C ALA A 152 0.05 1.70 12.83
N ASP A 153 -0.61 1.57 11.67
CA ASP A 153 -1.52 0.46 11.38
C ASP A 153 -0.80 -0.90 11.43
N LEU A 154 0.37 -0.97 10.78
CA LEU A 154 1.22 -2.17 10.76
C LEU A 154 1.70 -2.58 12.16
N ALA A 155 2.09 -1.63 13.01
CA ALA A 155 2.49 -1.88 14.38
C ALA A 155 1.33 -2.46 15.19
N GLY A 156 0.11 -1.91 15.03
CA GLY A 156 -1.10 -2.46 15.64
C GLY A 156 -1.31 -3.93 15.27
N GLN A 157 -1.22 -4.25 13.96
CA GLN A 157 -1.32 -5.64 13.48
C GLN A 157 -0.22 -6.54 14.06
N GLN A 158 1.03 -6.06 14.13
CA GLN A 158 2.15 -6.84 14.66
C GLN A 158 1.94 -7.14 16.15
N TYR A 159 1.57 -6.16 16.96
CA TYR A 159 1.42 -6.36 18.40
C TYR A 159 0.18 -7.19 18.74
N ASP A 160 -0.92 -7.05 18.02
CA ASP A 160 -2.07 -7.96 18.14
C ASP A 160 -1.67 -9.43 17.87
N TRP A 161 -0.92 -9.65 16.79
CA TRP A 161 -0.39 -10.97 16.46
C TRP A 161 0.56 -11.52 17.55
N LYS A 162 1.49 -10.70 18.07
CA LYS A 162 2.44 -11.09 19.14
C LYS A 162 1.71 -11.40 20.45
N VAL A 163 0.72 -10.61 20.84
CA VAL A 163 -0.07 -10.86 22.06
C VAL A 163 -0.80 -12.19 21.92
N THR A 164 -1.40 -12.45 20.77
CA THR A 164 -2.08 -13.71 20.48
C THR A 164 -1.12 -14.90 20.59
N ASN A 165 0.08 -14.83 19.98
CA ASN A 165 1.09 -15.88 20.08
C ASN A 165 1.52 -16.13 21.54
N ALA A 166 1.76 -15.05 22.29
CA ALA A 166 2.14 -15.13 23.70
C ALA A 166 1.06 -15.80 24.56
N LEU A 167 -0.22 -15.47 24.33
CA LEU A 167 -1.36 -16.09 25.02
C LEU A 167 -1.57 -17.56 24.63
N MET A 168 -1.28 -17.92 23.38
CA MET A 168 -1.33 -19.31 22.90
C MET A 168 -0.13 -20.14 23.38
N GLY A 169 0.98 -19.49 23.77
CA GLY A 169 2.25 -20.15 24.06
C GLY A 169 2.92 -20.73 22.81
N VAL A 170 2.66 -20.14 21.65
CA VAL A 170 3.21 -20.57 20.36
C VAL A 170 4.37 -19.66 19.98
N ALA A 171 5.43 -20.23 19.42
CA ALA A 171 6.57 -19.47 18.94
C ALA A 171 6.24 -18.72 17.63
N ASP A 172 6.88 -17.56 17.44
CA ASP A 172 6.62 -16.67 16.31
C ASP A 172 6.90 -17.33 14.94
N ASP A 173 7.88 -18.23 14.88
CA ASP A 173 8.22 -19.01 13.68
C ASP A 173 7.12 -20.00 13.26
N SER A 174 6.33 -20.46 14.23
CA SER A 174 5.27 -21.46 14.04
C SER A 174 3.97 -20.83 13.52
N ARG A 175 3.82 -19.51 13.72
CA ARG A 175 2.73 -18.70 13.15
C ARG A 175 3.33 -17.39 12.64
N PRO A 176 4.03 -17.37 11.49
CA PRO A 176 4.74 -16.18 11.03
C PRO A 176 3.81 -14.98 10.83
N PHE A 177 4.31 -13.78 11.15
CA PHE A 177 3.59 -12.54 10.91
C PHE A 177 3.47 -12.27 9.40
N SER A 178 2.24 -12.10 8.92
CA SER A 178 1.97 -11.70 7.53
C SER A 178 1.43 -10.27 7.53
N PRO A 179 2.29 -9.26 7.27
CA PRO A 179 1.87 -7.87 7.31
C PRO A 179 0.94 -7.52 6.16
N THR A 180 -0.05 -6.65 6.42
CA THR A 180 -0.84 -6.04 5.34
C THR A 180 -0.01 -4.93 4.69
N VAL A 181 0.20 -5.02 3.37
CA VAL A 181 0.86 -3.96 2.60
C VAL A 181 -0.12 -2.81 2.36
N PRO A 182 0.33 -1.54 2.46
CA PRO A 182 -0.54 -0.39 2.17
C PRO A 182 -1.16 -0.48 0.77
N PRO A 183 -2.47 -0.28 0.64
CA PRO A 183 -3.13 -0.29 -0.67
C PRO A 183 -2.62 0.88 -1.51
N PRO A 184 -2.64 0.80 -2.85
CA PRO A 184 -2.26 1.89 -3.73
C PRO A 184 -2.98 3.21 -3.38
N THR A 185 -2.27 4.34 -3.48
CA THR A 185 -2.82 5.68 -3.33
C THR A 185 -3.92 5.95 -4.36
N ALA A 186 -4.69 7.02 -4.15
CA ALA A 186 -5.68 7.46 -5.11
C ALA A 186 -5.06 7.63 -6.52
N LEU A 187 -5.82 7.22 -7.55
CA LEU A 187 -5.37 7.34 -8.93
C LEU A 187 -5.12 8.83 -9.27
N PRO A 188 -4.06 9.15 -10.01
CA PRO A 188 -3.78 10.53 -10.38
C PRO A 188 -4.88 11.03 -11.34
N THR A 189 -5.33 12.26 -11.14
CA THR A 189 -6.35 12.89 -12.00
C THR A 189 -5.76 13.51 -13.27
N ARG A 190 -4.46 13.87 -13.23
CA ARG A 190 -3.78 14.60 -14.32
C ARG A 190 -3.93 13.97 -15.70
N PRO A 191 -3.86 12.64 -15.90
CA PRO A 191 -4.07 12.04 -17.23
C PRO A 191 -5.45 12.37 -17.80
N LYS A 192 -6.52 12.22 -17.02
CA LYS A 192 -7.88 12.57 -17.43
C LYS A 192 -8.08 14.07 -17.62
N GLU A 193 -7.51 14.90 -16.75
CA GLU A 193 -7.59 16.35 -16.90
C GLU A 193 -6.90 16.83 -18.17
N SER A 194 -5.76 16.23 -18.51
CA SER A 194 -5.02 16.53 -19.75
C SER A 194 -5.83 16.09 -20.96
N ALA A 195 -6.37 14.87 -20.93
CA ALA A 195 -7.26 14.35 -21.97
C ALA A 195 -8.53 15.22 -22.13
N ASN A 196 -9.13 15.70 -21.04
CA ASN A 196 -10.29 16.59 -21.13
C ASN A 196 -9.94 17.92 -21.83
N LYS A 197 -8.73 18.45 -21.61
CA LYS A 197 -8.27 19.69 -22.26
C LYS A 197 -7.98 19.52 -23.75
N ASP A 198 -7.51 18.35 -24.18
CA ASP A 198 -7.20 18.07 -25.59
C ASP A 198 -8.39 17.51 -26.40
N GLY A 199 -9.52 17.23 -25.75
CA GLY A 199 -10.71 16.72 -26.42
C GLY A 199 -10.82 15.20 -26.45
N SER A 200 -9.96 14.46 -25.74
CA SER A 200 -9.98 12.98 -25.65
C SER A 200 -10.42 12.44 -24.28
N GLY A 201 -10.75 13.31 -23.35
CA GLY A 201 -11.09 12.93 -21.98
C GLY A 201 -12.51 12.38 -21.80
N PRO A 202 -12.85 11.95 -20.58
CA PRO A 202 -14.17 11.41 -20.28
C PRO A 202 -15.31 12.41 -20.54
N ASP A 203 -15.08 13.71 -20.37
CA ASP A 203 -16.09 14.76 -20.58
C ASP A 203 -16.41 14.98 -22.07
N GLN A 204 -15.63 14.33 -22.95
CA GLN A 204 -15.73 14.44 -24.39
C GLN A 204 -16.48 13.25 -25.00
N TYR A 205 -16.98 12.32 -24.19
CA TYR A 205 -17.72 11.16 -24.68
C TYR A 205 -19.11 11.54 -25.23
N ASN A 206 -19.44 11.08 -26.44
CA ASN A 206 -20.76 11.26 -27.07
C ASN A 206 -21.23 12.75 -27.17
N VAL A 207 -20.29 13.69 -27.18
CA VAL A 207 -20.56 15.13 -27.37
C VAL A 207 -20.88 15.48 -28.81
N ASP A 208 -20.33 14.74 -29.77
CA ASP A 208 -20.52 14.97 -31.19
C ASP A 208 -21.74 14.19 -31.72
N LYS A 209 -22.53 14.84 -32.58
CA LYS A 209 -23.70 14.23 -33.24
C LYS A 209 -23.46 14.17 -34.75
N PRO A 210 -22.81 13.10 -35.25
CA PRO A 210 -22.39 13.05 -36.65
C PRO A 210 -23.58 12.97 -37.61
N SER A 211 -23.47 13.70 -38.72
CA SER A 211 -24.32 13.63 -39.91
C SER A 211 -24.17 12.28 -40.63
N LEU A 212 -24.97 12.05 -41.68
CA LEU A 212 -24.95 10.79 -42.42
C LEU A 212 -23.56 10.50 -43.04
N LEU A 213 -22.90 11.51 -43.61
CA LEU A 213 -21.58 11.36 -44.23
C LEU A 213 -20.50 11.10 -43.18
N GLU A 214 -20.57 11.77 -42.04
CA GLU A 214 -19.62 11.56 -40.93
C GLU A 214 -19.80 10.17 -40.30
N LYS A 215 -21.02 9.65 -40.21
CA LYS A 215 -21.27 8.26 -39.79
C LYS A 215 -20.64 7.25 -40.74
N ALA A 216 -20.66 7.50 -42.06
CA ALA A 216 -19.98 6.64 -43.03
C ALA A 216 -18.46 6.67 -42.85
N ALA A 217 -17.88 7.85 -42.56
CA ALA A 217 -16.47 7.97 -42.23
C ALA A 217 -16.12 7.20 -40.93
N LEU A 218 -16.92 7.36 -39.87
CA LEU A 218 -16.76 6.63 -38.59
C LEU A 218 -16.85 5.10 -38.78
N GLN A 219 -17.72 4.63 -39.67
CA GLN A 219 -17.80 3.20 -40.01
C GLN A 219 -16.51 2.72 -40.71
N GLY A 220 -15.92 3.55 -41.57
CA GLY A 220 -14.63 3.27 -42.19
C GLY A 220 -13.50 3.20 -41.16
N THR A 221 -13.44 4.15 -40.23
CA THR A 221 -12.48 4.15 -39.11
C THR A 221 -12.65 2.92 -38.23
N ARG A 222 -13.89 2.53 -37.91
CA ARG A 222 -14.18 1.32 -37.14
C ARG A 222 -13.66 0.06 -37.84
N ALA A 223 -13.95 -0.11 -39.13
CA ALA A 223 -13.48 -1.26 -39.90
C ALA A 223 -11.95 -1.32 -39.98
N TRP A 224 -11.29 -0.17 -40.12
CA TRP A 224 -9.82 -0.08 -40.04
C TRP A 224 -9.30 -0.52 -38.67
N ALA A 225 -9.93 -0.05 -37.58
CA ALA A 225 -9.53 -0.38 -36.22
C ALA A 225 -9.73 -1.87 -35.89
N GLU A 226 -10.85 -2.47 -36.31
CA GLU A 226 -11.12 -3.92 -36.21
C GLU A 226 -10.08 -4.74 -37.01
N GLY A 227 -9.67 -4.23 -38.17
CA GLY A 227 -8.56 -4.78 -38.94
C GLY A 227 -7.22 -4.70 -38.20
N ALA A 228 -6.95 -3.57 -37.54
CA ALA A 228 -5.75 -3.37 -36.73
C ALA A 228 -5.71 -4.30 -35.51
N VAL A 229 -6.84 -4.52 -34.82
CA VAL A 229 -6.97 -5.54 -33.75
C VAL A 229 -6.56 -6.91 -34.27
N THR A 230 -7.12 -7.32 -35.40
CA THR A 230 -6.85 -8.65 -36.00
C THR A 230 -5.38 -8.81 -36.40
N ALA A 231 -4.80 -7.77 -37.02
CA ALA A 231 -3.40 -7.77 -37.43
C ALA A 231 -2.45 -7.82 -36.22
N ALA A 232 -2.70 -7.00 -35.18
CA ALA A 232 -1.93 -6.99 -33.94
C ALA A 232 -1.97 -8.36 -33.24
N ALA A 233 -3.17 -8.94 -33.09
CA ALA A 233 -3.33 -10.27 -32.51
C ALA A 233 -2.58 -11.35 -33.32
N THR A 234 -2.66 -11.31 -34.66
CA THR A 234 -1.92 -12.24 -35.54
C THR A 234 -0.40 -12.09 -35.41
N ALA A 235 0.08 -10.88 -35.15
CA ALA A 235 1.48 -10.58 -34.89
C ALA A 235 1.91 -10.89 -33.43
N GLY A 236 1.04 -11.47 -32.60
CA GLY A 236 1.32 -11.80 -31.20
C GLY A 236 1.22 -10.62 -30.23
N GLN A 237 0.74 -9.46 -30.67
CA GLN A 237 0.59 -8.25 -29.86
C GLN A 237 -0.77 -8.22 -29.15
N MET A 238 -0.93 -9.12 -28.18
CA MET A 238 -2.23 -9.41 -27.57
C MET A 238 -2.71 -8.31 -26.63
N ASN A 239 -1.81 -7.55 -25.99
CA ASN A 239 -2.21 -6.50 -25.05
C ASN A 239 -2.84 -5.31 -25.80
N SER A 240 -2.15 -4.80 -26.83
CA SER A 240 -2.63 -3.70 -27.66
C SER A 240 -3.89 -4.08 -28.45
N ALA A 241 -3.94 -5.29 -29.02
CA ALA A 241 -5.14 -5.80 -29.68
C ALA A 241 -6.34 -5.86 -28.73
N GLY A 242 -6.14 -6.39 -27.52
CA GLY A 242 -7.19 -6.50 -26.50
C GLY A 242 -7.72 -5.14 -26.03
N LEU A 243 -6.84 -4.17 -25.77
CA LEU A 243 -7.25 -2.83 -25.35
C LEU A 243 -7.97 -2.05 -26.46
N LEU A 244 -7.49 -2.14 -27.70
CA LEU A 244 -8.17 -1.52 -28.83
C LEU A 244 -9.53 -2.17 -29.08
N GLN A 245 -9.66 -3.49 -28.96
CA GLN A 245 -10.97 -4.15 -29.05
C GLN A 245 -11.92 -3.65 -27.95
N HIS A 246 -11.45 -3.56 -26.71
CA HIS A 246 -12.27 -3.07 -25.58
C HIS A 246 -12.72 -1.62 -25.78
N PHE A 247 -11.86 -0.76 -26.35
CA PHE A 247 -12.23 0.58 -26.78
C PHE A 247 -13.41 0.55 -27.77
N LEU A 248 -13.31 -0.28 -28.82
CA LEU A 248 -14.32 -0.42 -29.88
C LEU A 248 -15.64 -1.04 -29.42
N ASP A 249 -15.60 -1.85 -28.36
CA ASP A 249 -16.79 -2.36 -27.67
C ASP A 249 -17.55 -1.25 -26.94
N GLY A 250 -16.89 -0.13 -26.63
CA GLY A 250 -17.53 1.10 -26.17
C GLY A 250 -18.06 1.05 -24.75
N SER A 251 -17.57 0.15 -23.90
CA SER A 251 -18.09 -0.02 -22.54
C SER A 251 -17.60 1.02 -21.53
N GLY A 252 -16.44 1.64 -21.79
CA GLY A 252 -15.76 2.56 -20.86
C GLY A 252 -15.31 1.93 -19.54
N LYS A 253 -15.51 0.61 -19.35
CA LYS A 253 -15.18 -0.06 -18.09
C LYS A 253 -13.67 -0.11 -17.89
N PRO A 254 -13.16 0.09 -16.67
CA PRO A 254 -11.74 -0.04 -16.40
C PRO A 254 -11.20 -1.43 -16.77
N VAL A 255 -9.98 -1.48 -17.33
CA VAL A 255 -9.28 -2.72 -17.67
C VAL A 255 -8.11 -2.94 -16.71
N LYS A 256 -7.92 -4.18 -16.27
CA LYS A 256 -6.77 -4.59 -15.45
C LYS A 256 -5.65 -5.15 -16.32
N LEU A 257 -4.45 -4.64 -16.15
CA LEU A 257 -3.23 -5.09 -16.83
C LEU A 257 -2.37 -5.93 -15.89
N SER A 258 -1.65 -6.91 -16.46
CA SER A 258 -0.69 -7.73 -15.71
C SER A 258 0.62 -6.97 -15.52
N VAL A 259 0.79 -6.38 -14.33
CA VAL A 259 2.03 -5.67 -13.98
C VAL A 259 3.20 -6.64 -13.89
N ASP A 260 2.99 -7.89 -13.48
CA ASP A 260 4.04 -8.92 -13.46
C ASP A 260 4.60 -9.16 -14.87
N ASN A 261 3.73 -9.21 -15.89
CA ASN A 261 4.17 -9.33 -17.29
C ASN A 261 4.91 -8.06 -17.73
N MET A 262 4.41 -6.87 -17.36
CA MET A 262 5.09 -5.62 -17.68
C MET A 262 6.50 -5.55 -17.07
N LEU A 263 6.66 -5.96 -15.81
CA LEU A 263 7.95 -6.00 -15.12
C LEU A 263 8.91 -7.03 -15.75
N ASN A 264 8.37 -8.16 -16.21
CA ASN A 264 9.14 -9.19 -16.93
C ASN A 264 9.59 -8.71 -18.32
N ASP A 265 8.67 -8.13 -19.10
CA ASP A 265 8.90 -7.79 -20.50
C ASP A 265 9.69 -6.49 -20.68
N MET A 266 9.68 -5.61 -19.66
CA MET A 266 10.35 -4.32 -19.68
C MET A 266 11.37 -4.22 -18.54
N PRO A 267 12.64 -4.66 -18.76
CA PRO A 267 13.69 -4.59 -17.74
C PRO A 267 13.91 -3.18 -17.15
N TRP A 268 13.72 -2.13 -17.96
CA TRP A 268 13.81 -0.75 -17.49
C TRP A 268 12.72 -0.41 -16.46
N PHE A 269 11.52 -0.99 -16.63
CA PHE A 269 10.38 -0.73 -15.75
C PHE A 269 10.58 -1.44 -14.42
N LYS A 270 11.10 -2.68 -14.44
CA LYS A 270 11.56 -3.36 -13.23
C LYS A 270 12.63 -2.54 -12.50
N GLN A 271 13.67 -2.09 -13.20
CA GLN A 271 14.74 -1.28 -12.59
C GLN A 271 14.19 0.02 -11.98
N SER A 272 13.29 0.71 -12.67
CA SER A 272 12.70 1.97 -12.19
C SER A 272 11.76 1.76 -11.00
N SER A 273 11.04 0.64 -10.96
CA SER A 273 10.19 0.24 -9.83
C SER A 273 11.02 -0.17 -8.62
N ASP A 274 12.11 -0.91 -8.82
CA ASP A 274 13.06 -1.27 -7.75
C ASP A 274 13.72 -0.01 -7.16
N ALA A 275 14.12 0.95 -8.00
CA ALA A 275 14.69 2.23 -7.56
C ALA A 275 13.68 3.05 -6.75
N LEU A 276 12.44 3.21 -7.26
CA LEU A 276 11.37 3.91 -6.55
C LEU A 276 11.05 3.25 -5.20
N THR A 277 11.01 1.91 -5.16
CA THR A 277 10.84 1.13 -3.92
C THR A 277 11.93 1.45 -2.91
N LYS A 278 13.19 1.43 -3.35
CA LYS A 278 14.34 1.73 -2.47
C LYS A 278 14.27 3.14 -1.91
N ASP A 279 14.01 4.13 -2.77
CA ASP A 279 13.99 5.54 -2.37
C ASP A 279 12.84 5.83 -1.41
N THR A 280 11.66 5.30 -1.70
CA THR A 280 10.46 5.44 -0.87
C THR A 280 10.63 4.74 0.48
N MET A 281 11.15 3.51 0.48
CA MET A 281 11.48 2.78 1.71
C MET A 281 12.50 3.55 2.56
N SER A 282 13.56 4.06 1.94
CA SER A 282 14.60 4.82 2.65
C SER A 282 14.02 6.11 3.26
N ALA A 283 13.12 6.79 2.55
CA ALA A 283 12.41 7.95 3.08
C ALA A 283 11.50 7.57 4.26
N ALA A 284 10.74 6.49 4.16
CA ALA A 284 9.88 5.99 5.21
C ALA A 284 10.67 5.62 6.48
N ILE A 285 11.78 4.88 6.34
CA ILE A 285 12.66 4.51 7.47
C ILE A 285 13.23 5.77 8.15
N ARG A 286 13.68 6.77 7.38
CA ARG A 286 14.17 8.04 7.94
C ARG A 286 13.09 8.85 8.66
N ALA A 287 11.81 8.67 8.31
CA ALA A 287 10.71 9.36 8.96
C ALA A 287 10.38 8.77 10.34
N MET A 288 10.79 7.53 10.62
CA MET A 288 10.51 6.84 11.88
C MET A 288 11.16 7.55 13.08
N PRO A 289 10.47 7.59 14.23
CA PRO A 289 11.03 8.19 15.43
C PRO A 289 12.23 7.39 15.97
N PRO A 290 13.19 8.05 16.64
CA PRO A 290 14.26 7.36 17.35
C PRO A 290 13.70 6.33 18.34
N GLY A 291 14.31 5.14 18.38
CA GLY A 291 13.88 4.05 19.25
C GLY A 291 12.74 3.18 18.72
N TYR A 292 12.19 3.48 17.54
CA TYR A 292 11.27 2.56 16.86
C TYR A 292 12.03 1.34 16.31
N GLU A 293 11.55 0.15 16.64
CA GLU A 293 12.20 -1.14 16.33
C GLU A 293 11.35 -2.05 15.42
N GLY A 294 10.13 -1.62 15.10
CA GLY A 294 9.17 -2.42 14.35
C GLY A 294 9.36 -2.41 12.83
N PRO A 295 8.56 -3.20 12.10
CA PRO A 295 8.42 -3.10 10.65
C PRO A 295 7.97 -1.70 10.22
N VAL A 296 8.43 -1.24 9.06
CA VAL A 296 8.10 0.07 8.47
C VAL A 296 7.29 -0.14 7.21
N ALA A 297 6.09 0.44 7.16
CA ALA A 297 5.29 0.48 5.95
C ALA A 297 5.68 1.70 5.11
N PHE A 298 5.68 1.55 3.79
CA PHE A 298 5.99 2.63 2.86
C PHE A 298 5.09 2.59 1.64
N GLN A 299 4.94 3.76 1.03
CA GLN A 299 4.13 3.96 -0.16
C GLN A 299 4.59 5.23 -0.89
N SER A 300 4.73 5.14 -2.21
CA SER A 300 5.09 6.27 -3.06
C SER A 300 3.86 6.93 -3.66
N ASP A 301 4.01 8.18 -4.10
CA ASP A 301 3.10 8.77 -5.06
C ASP A 301 3.24 8.09 -6.44
N TYR A 302 2.22 8.28 -7.28
CA TYR A 302 2.31 7.94 -8.69
C TYR A 302 3.30 8.86 -9.41
N THR A 303 4.25 8.27 -10.13
CA THR A 303 5.16 8.98 -11.04
C THR A 303 4.99 8.48 -12.46
N SER A 304 5.08 9.38 -13.44
CA SER A 304 5.14 9.04 -14.86
C SER A 304 6.57 9.13 -15.41
N LEU A 305 7.57 9.12 -14.52
CA LEU A 305 8.99 9.20 -14.86
C LEU A 305 9.72 7.91 -14.48
N LYS A 306 10.66 7.51 -15.32
CA LYS A 306 11.66 6.47 -15.04
C LYS A 306 12.69 6.99 -14.04
N ALA A 307 13.54 6.08 -13.53
CA ALA A 307 14.63 6.43 -12.62
C ALA A 307 15.65 7.42 -13.22
N ASP A 308 15.77 7.49 -14.55
CA ASP A 308 16.64 8.44 -15.26
C ASP A 308 15.98 9.81 -15.54
N GLY A 309 14.74 10.01 -15.07
CA GLY A 309 13.97 11.24 -15.27
C GLY A 309 13.25 11.33 -16.62
N THR A 310 13.37 10.33 -17.50
CA THR A 310 12.61 10.30 -18.77
C THR A 310 11.19 9.75 -18.57
N PRO A 311 10.23 10.02 -19.46
CA PRO A 311 8.87 9.50 -19.32
C PRO A 311 8.81 7.97 -19.26
N ALA A 312 7.96 7.43 -18.38
CA ALA A 312 7.65 6.02 -18.22
C ALA A 312 6.81 5.51 -19.41
N ARG A 313 7.49 5.40 -20.55
CA ARG A 313 6.95 4.94 -21.83
C ARG A 313 7.74 3.72 -22.33
N PRO A 314 7.07 2.62 -22.73
CA PRO A 314 7.72 1.49 -23.39
C PRO A 314 8.44 1.91 -24.67
N ASP A 315 9.42 1.15 -25.11
CA ASP A 315 10.12 1.42 -26.37
C ASP A 315 9.36 0.81 -27.55
N LYS A 316 9.13 1.59 -28.61
CA LYS A 316 8.33 1.15 -29.77
C LYS A 316 8.95 0.00 -30.57
N PHE A 317 10.26 -0.20 -30.47
CA PHE A 317 10.97 -1.26 -31.19
C PHE A 317 11.25 -2.47 -30.30
N LYS A 318 11.52 -2.27 -29.00
CA LYS A 318 11.79 -3.35 -28.06
C LYS A 318 10.53 -3.95 -27.45
N ASN A 319 9.50 -3.13 -27.24
CA ASN A 319 8.24 -3.50 -26.62
C ASN A 319 7.04 -2.94 -27.42
N PRO A 320 6.89 -3.28 -28.71
CA PRO A 320 5.87 -2.69 -29.59
C PRO A 320 4.45 -2.89 -29.06
N ASP A 321 4.15 -4.06 -28.49
CA ASP A 321 2.83 -4.36 -27.91
C ASP A 321 2.51 -3.42 -26.74
N TRP A 322 3.38 -3.35 -25.73
CA TRP A 322 3.21 -2.44 -24.59
C TRP A 322 3.21 -0.96 -25.01
N TRP A 323 4.04 -0.57 -25.98
CA TRP A 323 4.09 0.79 -26.49
C TRP A 323 2.75 1.22 -27.10
N ALA A 324 2.10 0.33 -27.86
CA ALA A 324 0.79 0.57 -28.45
C ALA A 324 -0.36 0.41 -27.43
N ALA A 325 -0.16 -0.40 -26.38
CA ALA A 325 -1.18 -0.67 -25.37
C ALA A 325 -1.35 0.48 -24.36
N VAL A 326 -0.27 1.04 -23.81
CA VAL A 326 -0.36 1.95 -22.65
C VAL A 326 0.34 3.30 -22.82
N GLY A 327 1.11 3.49 -23.90
CA GLY A 327 1.84 4.75 -24.09
C GLY A 327 2.68 5.17 -22.88
N THR A 328 2.50 6.41 -22.41
CA THR A 328 3.14 6.89 -21.18
C THR A 328 2.22 6.61 -20.00
N PHE A 329 2.65 5.78 -19.06
CA PHE A 329 1.84 5.41 -17.91
C PHE A 329 2.44 5.96 -16.62
N SER A 330 1.63 5.97 -15.56
CA SER A 330 2.08 6.29 -14.20
C SER A 330 2.21 5.02 -13.38
N TYR A 331 3.16 4.99 -12.45
CA TYR A 331 3.33 3.87 -11.53
C TYR A 331 3.71 4.34 -10.12
N GLN A 332 3.42 3.50 -9.13
CA GLN A 332 3.79 3.70 -7.72
C GLN A 332 4.30 2.38 -7.14
N THR A 333 4.94 2.44 -5.98
CA THR A 333 5.28 1.24 -5.19
C THR A 333 4.80 1.37 -3.76
N SER A 334 4.41 0.24 -3.16
CA SER A 334 4.08 0.14 -1.74
C SER A 334 4.64 -1.15 -1.16
N GLY A 335 4.86 -1.17 0.15
CA GLY A 335 5.46 -2.33 0.78
C GLY A 335 5.67 -2.21 2.27
N VAL A 336 6.28 -3.25 2.82
CA VAL A 336 6.68 -3.36 4.22
C VAL A 336 8.13 -3.79 4.30
N ALA A 337 8.93 -3.02 5.03
CA ALA A 337 10.31 -3.30 5.36
C ALA A 337 10.39 -3.83 6.81
N THR A 338 10.83 -5.06 6.99
CA THR A 338 10.94 -5.74 8.29
C THR A 338 12.41 -5.85 8.71
N PRO A 339 12.82 -5.32 9.88
CA PRO A 339 14.20 -5.41 10.34
C PRO A 339 14.65 -6.87 10.54
N ASN A 340 15.84 -7.21 10.05
CA ASN A 340 16.45 -8.54 10.18
C ASN A 340 17.52 -8.65 11.29
N GLY A 341 17.64 -7.63 12.16
CA GLY A 341 18.58 -7.62 13.31
C GLY A 341 20.06 -7.42 12.98
N ASN A 342 20.46 -7.54 11.72
CA ASN A 342 21.82 -7.29 11.20
C ASN A 342 21.96 -5.90 10.53
N GLY A 343 21.03 -4.99 10.80
CA GLY A 343 20.96 -3.69 10.15
C GLY A 343 20.41 -3.73 8.72
N THR A 344 19.86 -4.86 8.25
CA THR A 344 19.16 -4.96 6.96
C THR A 344 17.65 -5.12 7.15
N TYR A 345 16.89 -4.89 6.07
CA TYR A 345 15.46 -5.06 6.01
C TYR A 345 15.07 -6.13 4.99
N SER A 346 14.18 -7.04 5.38
CA SER A 346 13.40 -7.87 4.46
C SER A 346 12.23 -7.05 3.95
N VAL A 347 12.13 -6.89 2.63
CA VAL A 347 11.18 -5.99 1.99
C VAL A 347 10.22 -6.79 1.13
N ASN A 348 8.93 -6.72 1.47
CA ASN A 348 7.84 -7.21 0.63
C ASN A 348 7.15 -6.01 -0.01
N SER A 349 7.14 -5.95 -1.34
CA SER A 349 6.65 -4.80 -2.09
C SER A 349 5.80 -5.19 -3.29
N GLN A 350 4.96 -4.26 -3.74
CA GLN A 350 4.18 -4.36 -4.98
C GLN A 350 4.33 -3.08 -5.79
N THR A 351 4.19 -3.21 -7.11
CA THR A 351 4.14 -2.09 -8.04
C THR A 351 2.75 -1.98 -8.61
N SER A 352 2.18 -0.77 -8.64
CA SER A 352 0.89 -0.50 -9.25
C SER A 352 1.03 0.49 -10.39
N ILE A 353 0.22 0.34 -11.43
CA ILE A 353 0.18 1.25 -12.57
C ILE A 353 -1.18 1.92 -12.71
N TYR A 354 -1.17 3.04 -13.43
CA TYR A 354 -2.35 3.72 -13.91
C TYR A 354 -2.05 4.39 -15.26
N ASP A 355 -2.98 4.24 -16.19
CA ASP A 355 -3.04 5.04 -17.41
C ASP A 355 -4.51 5.30 -17.78
N TYR A 356 -4.77 6.39 -18.50
CA TYR A 356 -6.08 6.66 -19.09
C TYR A 356 -5.99 6.40 -20.59
N TYR A 357 -6.51 5.26 -21.03
CA TYR A 357 -6.42 4.84 -22.42
C TYR A 357 -7.24 5.78 -23.31
N ASN A 358 -6.54 6.64 -24.04
CA ASN A 358 -7.09 7.66 -24.91
C ASN A 358 -6.26 7.85 -26.19
N PHE A 359 -6.76 8.68 -27.11
CA PHE A 359 -6.10 9.04 -28.35
C PHE A 359 -5.99 10.57 -28.44
N GLU A 360 -4.79 11.09 -28.21
CA GLU A 360 -4.48 12.51 -27.90
C GLU A 360 -4.51 13.49 -29.10
N THR A 361 -5.32 13.25 -30.13
CA THR A 361 -5.42 14.19 -31.27
C THR A 361 -6.78 14.14 -31.95
N THR A 362 -7.20 15.30 -32.47
CA THR A 362 -8.41 15.49 -33.29
C THR A 362 -8.09 15.80 -34.74
N ASP A 363 -6.81 15.69 -35.13
CA ASP A 363 -6.33 16.06 -36.47
C ASP A 363 -6.91 15.12 -37.53
N GLU A 364 -7.72 15.70 -38.41
CA GLU A 364 -8.35 14.97 -39.51
C GLU A 364 -7.33 14.68 -40.61
N HIS A 365 -7.26 13.42 -41.02
CA HIS A 365 -6.44 13.00 -42.13
C HIS A 365 -7.30 12.41 -43.26
N PRO A 366 -6.85 12.46 -44.53
CA PRO A 366 -7.61 11.90 -45.65
C PRO A 366 -7.73 10.36 -45.62
N TRP A 367 -6.99 9.69 -44.72
CA TRP A 367 -7.00 8.24 -44.50
C TRP A 367 -7.09 7.97 -42.99
N PRO A 368 -7.71 6.85 -42.56
CA PRO A 368 -7.86 6.53 -41.14
C PRO A 368 -6.53 6.47 -40.39
N GLN A 369 -6.45 7.17 -39.26
CA GLN A 369 -5.32 7.12 -38.33
C GLN A 369 -5.78 6.84 -36.90
N ALA A 370 -4.81 6.59 -36.00
CA ALA A 370 -5.09 6.46 -34.57
C ALA A 370 -5.78 7.71 -33.99
N SER A 371 -5.53 8.90 -34.53
CA SER A 371 -6.22 10.14 -34.15
C SER A 371 -7.73 10.10 -34.40
N ASP A 372 -8.16 9.45 -35.49
CA ASP A 372 -9.58 9.36 -35.84
C ASP A 372 -10.36 8.47 -34.86
N LEU A 373 -9.68 7.64 -34.05
CA LEU A 373 -10.33 6.88 -32.97
C LEU A 373 -10.93 7.82 -31.92
N ASN A 374 -10.34 8.99 -31.67
CA ASN A 374 -10.94 9.95 -30.74
C ASN A 374 -12.31 10.45 -31.23
N LYS A 375 -12.54 10.55 -32.55
CA LYS A 375 -13.87 10.89 -33.09
C LYS A 375 -14.91 9.81 -32.78
N MET A 376 -14.50 8.54 -32.72
CA MET A 376 -15.40 7.47 -32.31
C MET A 376 -15.80 7.61 -30.84
N HIS A 377 -14.87 7.99 -29.95
CA HIS A 377 -15.16 8.35 -28.56
C HIS A 377 -16.15 9.51 -28.46
N ARG A 378 -15.84 10.60 -29.17
CA ARG A 378 -16.69 11.79 -29.18
C ARG A 378 -18.06 11.59 -29.80
N ALA A 379 -18.19 10.68 -30.76
CA ALA A 379 -19.48 10.31 -31.35
C ALA A 379 -20.25 9.23 -30.55
N GLY A 380 -19.65 8.69 -29.49
CA GLY A 380 -20.25 7.62 -28.67
C GLY A 380 -20.23 6.23 -29.31
N TRP A 381 -19.38 5.98 -30.31
CA TRP A 381 -19.25 4.71 -31.04
C TRP A 381 -18.21 3.76 -30.45
N ALA A 382 -17.30 4.30 -29.65
CA ALA A 382 -16.27 3.63 -28.86
C ALA A 382 -16.03 4.47 -27.60
N GLN A 383 -15.33 3.98 -26.59
CA GLN A 383 -15.17 4.74 -25.33
C GLN A 383 -13.80 4.52 -24.69
N ASN A 384 -13.12 5.62 -24.37
CA ASN A 384 -11.88 5.66 -23.59
C ASN A 384 -12.12 5.17 -22.14
N PHE A 385 -11.09 4.64 -21.49
CA PHE A 385 -11.24 3.97 -20.19
C PHE A 385 -9.97 4.01 -19.33
N ASP A 386 -10.12 3.75 -18.04
CA ASP A 386 -8.97 3.59 -17.13
C ASP A 386 -8.29 2.24 -17.32
N THR A 387 -6.96 2.23 -17.36
CA THR A 387 -6.16 1.02 -17.18
C THR A 387 -5.47 1.06 -15.81
N THR A 388 -5.55 -0.06 -15.10
CA THR A 388 -4.95 -0.20 -13.75
C THR A 388 -4.28 -1.56 -13.63
N GLY A 389 -3.39 -1.72 -12.66
CA GLY A 389 -2.83 -3.03 -12.35
C GLY A 389 -1.97 -2.97 -11.11
N THR A 390 -1.80 -4.11 -10.44
CA THR A 390 -0.88 -4.27 -9.31
C THR A 390 -0.15 -5.61 -9.46
N SER A 391 1.16 -5.63 -9.26
CA SER A 391 1.99 -6.83 -9.32
C SER A 391 1.70 -7.79 -8.17
N GLY A 392 2.20 -9.02 -8.28
CA GLY A 392 2.40 -9.87 -7.11
C GLY A 392 3.38 -9.24 -6.11
N PHE A 393 3.51 -9.87 -4.94
CA PHE A 393 4.53 -9.48 -3.97
C PHE A 393 5.92 -9.87 -4.45
N HIS A 394 6.83 -8.91 -4.42
CA HIS A 394 8.26 -9.12 -4.63
C HIS A 394 9.00 -8.97 -3.30
N THR A 395 9.74 -10.02 -2.93
CA THR A 395 10.59 -10.03 -1.75
C THR A 395 12.03 -9.69 -2.11
N SER A 396 12.66 -8.83 -1.32
CA SER A 396 14.05 -8.41 -1.48
C SER A 396 14.69 -8.13 -0.11
N VAL A 397 16.01 -8.01 -0.07
CA VAL A 397 16.74 -7.62 1.14
C VAL A 397 17.56 -6.37 0.84
N TRP A 398 17.41 -5.35 1.68
CA TRP A 398 18.08 -4.07 1.53
C TRP A 398 18.85 -3.68 2.80
N PRO A 399 19.99 -2.99 2.67
CA PRO A 399 20.69 -2.42 3.82
C PRO A 399 19.90 -1.27 4.47
#